data_AF-A6KC03-F1
#
_entry.id   AF-A6KC03-F1
#
_cell.length_a   1.000
_cell.length_b   1.000
_cell.length_c   1.000
_cell.angle_alpha   90.00
_cell.angle_beta   90.00
_cell.angle_gamma   90.00
#
_symmetry.space_group_name_H-M   'P 1'
#
loop_
_entity.id
_entity.type
_entity.pdbx_description
1 polymer ?
#
loop_
_entity_poly.entity_id
_entity_poly.type
_entity_poly.pdbx_seq_one_letter_code
_entity_poly.pdbx_strand_id
1 'polypeptide(L)'
;MPEPGAPGLYFTHSILTVTEEEWNSGETYTCVVGHEALPHMVTERTVDKSTEGEVNAEEEGFENLWTTASTFIVLFLLSLFYSTTVTLFKVK
;
A
#
# COMPACT_ATOMS: atom_id res chain seq x y z
N MET A 1 13.86 12.17 20.35
CA MET A 1 13.55 11.30 21.51
C MET A 1 14.05 9.89 21.19
N PRO A 2 14.67 9.17 22.13
CA PRO A 2 15.10 7.78 21.88
C PRO A 2 13.88 6.89 21.57
N GLU A 3 14.02 6.00 20.60
CA GLU A 3 12.95 5.07 20.24
C GLU A 3 12.82 3.91 21.26
N PRO A 4 11.63 3.66 21.82
CA PRO A 4 11.44 2.53 22.72
C PRO A 4 11.70 1.21 22.00
N GLY A 5 12.65 0.41 22.49
CA GLY A 5 12.95 -0.92 21.93
C GLY A 5 14.02 -0.93 20.83
N ALA A 6 14.52 0.23 20.38
CA ALA A 6 15.57 0.32 19.37
C ALA A 6 16.73 1.21 19.85
N PRO A 7 17.75 0.64 20.53
CA PRO A 7 18.88 1.41 21.03
C PRO A 7 19.68 2.04 19.87
N GLY A 8 19.92 3.34 19.95
CA GLY A 8 20.64 4.10 18.92
C GLY A 8 19.74 4.70 17.84
N LEU A 9 18.45 4.38 17.82
CA LEU A 9 17.47 5.07 16.99
C LEU A 9 16.79 6.21 17.75
N TYR A 10 16.52 7.28 17.00
CA TYR A 10 15.85 8.47 17.50
C TYR A 10 14.68 8.78 16.59
N PHE A 11 13.57 9.17 17.19
CA PHE A 11 12.40 9.64 16.46
C PHE A 11 11.99 11.04 16.90
N THR A 12 11.33 11.74 15.99
CA THR A 12 10.71 13.06 16.21
C THR A 12 9.43 13.13 15.39
N HIS A 13 8.46 13.93 15.84
CA HIS A 13 7.22 14.17 15.12
C HIS A 13 7.06 15.66 14.85
N SER A 14 6.54 15.99 13.67
CA SER A 14 6.11 17.35 13.31
C SER A 14 4.63 17.27 12.96
N ILE A 15 3.81 18.05 13.66
CA ILE A 15 2.36 18.09 13.46
C ILE A 15 2.00 19.49 12.98
N LEU A 16 1.42 19.56 11.79
CA LEU A 16 0.85 20.78 11.23
C LEU A 16 -0.67 20.67 11.31
N THR A 17 -1.32 21.60 12.02
CA THR A 17 -2.77 21.69 12.06
C THR A 17 -3.24 22.63 10.96
N VAL A 18 -4.08 22.11 10.06
CA VAL A 18 -4.65 22.84 8.92
C VAL A 18 -6.17 22.88 9.06
N THR A 19 -6.82 23.86 8.43
CA THR A 19 -8.28 23.89 8.40
C THR A 19 -8.85 22.93 7.36
N GLU A 20 -10.10 22.51 7.54
CA GLU A 20 -10.79 21.64 6.57
C GLU A 20 -10.95 22.35 5.21
N GLU A 21 -11.14 23.67 5.21
CA GLU A 21 -11.25 24.49 4.00
C GLU A 21 -9.94 24.47 3.19
N GLU A 22 -8.80 24.71 3.84
CA GLU A 22 -7.47 24.65 3.22
C GLU A 22 -7.05 23.22 2.81
N TRP A 23 -7.52 22.20 3.51
CA TRP A 23 -7.32 20.81 3.09
C TRP A 23 -8.15 20.49 1.84
N ASN A 24 -9.40 20.97 1.80
CA ASN A 24 -10.33 20.73 0.70
C ASN A 24 -10.05 21.55 -0.55
N SER A 25 -9.32 22.66 -0.46
CA SER A 25 -8.91 23.46 -1.62
C SER A 25 -7.88 22.76 -2.50
N GLY A 26 -7.29 21.65 -2.04
CA GLY A 26 -6.27 20.90 -2.78
C GLY A 26 -4.85 21.42 -2.55
N GLU A 27 -4.62 22.16 -1.47
CA GLU A 27 -3.27 22.57 -1.08
C GLU A 27 -2.40 21.36 -0.75
N THR A 28 -1.10 21.54 -0.98
CA THR A 28 -0.09 20.50 -0.85
C THR A 28 0.86 20.85 0.29
N TYR A 29 1.03 19.94 1.24
CA TYR A 29 1.80 20.15 2.45
C TYR A 29 3.06 19.28 2.43
N THR A 30 4.22 19.89 2.62
CA THR A 30 5.50 19.18 2.58
C THR A 30 6.17 19.19 3.95
N CYS A 31 6.44 18.00 4.48
CA CYS A 31 7.29 17.78 5.64
C CYS A 31 8.75 17.70 5.19
N VAL A 32 9.57 18.66 5.62
CA VAL A 32 11.00 18.72 5.28
C VAL A 32 11.82 18.34 6.51
N VAL A 33 12.70 17.35 6.36
CA VAL A 33 13.57 16.84 7.43
C VAL A 33 15.02 17.07 7.03
N GLY A 34 15.72 17.89 7.82
CA GLY A 34 17.16 18.09 7.71
C GLY A 34 17.92 17.15 8.63
N HIS A 35 18.85 16.35 8.09
CA HIS A 35 19.70 15.47 8.88
C HIS A 35 21.05 15.26 8.17
N GLU A 36 22.15 15.34 8.92
CA GLU A 36 23.52 15.26 8.35
C GLU A 36 23.82 13.92 7.66
N ALA A 37 23.17 12.85 8.09
CA ALA A 37 23.32 11.52 7.48
C ALA A 37 22.51 11.33 6.19
N LEU A 38 21.69 12.31 5.77
CA LEU A 38 20.90 12.21 4.53
C LEU A 38 21.72 12.66 3.30
N PRO A 39 21.47 12.06 2.12
CA PRO A 39 21.93 12.61 0.86
C PRO A 39 21.40 14.05 0.73
N HIS A 40 22.27 15.00 0.38
CA HIS A 40 21.93 16.43 0.32
C HIS A 40 21.46 17.07 1.64
N MET A 41 21.67 16.37 2.77
CA MET A 41 21.31 16.81 4.14
C MET A 41 19.82 17.05 4.38
N VAL A 42 18.95 16.73 3.41
CA VAL A 42 17.52 17.01 3.43
C VAL A 42 16.75 15.89 2.77
N THR A 43 15.60 15.54 3.34
CA THR A 43 14.57 14.71 2.71
C THR A 43 13.22 15.39 2.87
N GLU A 44 12.34 15.23 1.89
CA GLU A 44 11.02 15.83 1.89
C GLU A 44 9.93 14.79 1.59
N ARG A 45 8.79 14.94 2.25
CA ARG A 45 7.59 14.12 2.04
C ARG A 45 6.41 15.04 1.87
N THR A 46 5.75 14.91 0.73
CA THR A 46 4.60 15.71 0.38
C THR A 46 3.31 14.94 0.64
N VAL A 47 2.30 15.63 1.16
CA VAL A 47 0.98 15.11 1.52
C VAL A 47 -0.06 16.08 0.99
N ASP A 48 -1.06 15.53 0.34
CA ASP A 48 -2.18 16.25 -0.25
C ASP A 48 -3.45 15.40 -0.09
N LYS A 49 -4.61 15.97 -0.40
CA LYS A 49 -5.89 15.28 -0.21
C LYS A 49 -6.02 14.01 -1.07
N SER A 50 -5.37 13.94 -2.23
CA SER A 50 -5.45 12.76 -3.10
C SER A 50 -4.54 11.61 -2.63
N THR A 51 -3.49 11.91 -1.85
CA THR A 51 -2.60 10.88 -1.27
C THR A 51 -3.27 10.07 -0.15
N GLU A 52 -4.47 10.44 0.33
CA GLU A 52 -5.26 9.64 1.28
C GLU A 52 -5.58 8.22 0.74
N GLY A 53 -5.52 8.00 -0.58
CA GLY A 53 -5.72 6.68 -1.20
C GLY A 53 -4.44 5.87 -1.45
N GLU A 54 -3.25 6.43 -1.19
CA GLU A 54 -1.97 5.86 -1.62
C GLU A 54 -0.99 5.64 -0.46
N VAL A 55 -1.51 5.43 0.74
CA VAL A 55 -0.72 4.88 1.85
C VAL A 55 -0.36 3.44 1.48
N ASN A 56 0.80 3.32 0.86
CA ASN A 56 1.53 2.08 0.59
C ASN A 56 1.91 1.39 1.90
N ALA A 57 0.90 0.82 2.55
CA ALA A 57 1.04 -0.02 3.73
C ALA A 57 0.25 -1.33 3.53
N GLU A 58 0.29 -1.92 2.33
CA GLU A 58 -0.06 -3.34 2.13
C GLU A 58 0.30 -3.89 0.72
N GLU A 59 1.44 -3.51 0.12
CA GLU A 59 1.84 -4.07 -1.20
C GLU A 59 2.01 -5.60 -1.14
N GLU A 60 2.55 -6.11 -0.04
CA GLU A 60 2.66 -7.55 0.24
C GLU A 60 1.28 -8.23 0.36
N GLY A 61 0.29 -7.60 1.02
CA GLY A 61 -1.00 -8.25 1.27
C GLY A 61 -1.89 -8.29 0.03
N PHE A 62 -1.89 -7.23 -0.78
CA PHE A 62 -2.70 -7.14 -1.99
C PHE A 62 -2.27 -8.14 -3.07
N GLU A 63 -0.97 -8.33 -3.29
CA GLU A 63 -0.45 -9.33 -4.23
C GLU A 63 -0.76 -10.78 -3.79
N ASN A 64 -0.71 -11.05 -2.49
CA ASN A 64 -1.12 -12.34 -1.93
C ASN A 64 -2.63 -12.61 -2.13
N LEU A 65 -3.47 -11.58 -1.97
CA LEU A 65 -4.91 -11.63 -2.24
C LEU A 65 -5.19 -11.92 -3.73
N TRP A 66 -4.51 -11.22 -4.63
CA TRP A 66 -4.64 -11.43 -6.08
C TRP A 66 -4.21 -12.83 -6.51
N THR A 67 -3.08 -13.30 -5.98
CA THR A 67 -2.57 -14.67 -6.25
C THR A 67 -3.53 -15.74 -5.73
N THR A 68 -4.11 -15.52 -4.55
CA THR A 68 -5.11 -16.42 -3.97
C THR A 68 -6.39 -16.47 -4.82
N ALA A 69 -6.91 -15.30 -5.23
CA ALA A 69 -8.08 -15.21 -6.10
C ALA A 69 -7.85 -15.89 -7.46
N SER A 70 -6.68 -15.67 -8.07
CA SER A 70 -6.27 -16.29 -9.33
C SER A 70 -6.26 -17.82 -9.23
N THR A 71 -5.71 -18.36 -8.14
CA THR A 71 -5.64 -19.82 -7.90
C THR A 71 -7.04 -20.45 -7.86
N PHE A 72 -7.99 -19.83 -7.14
CA PHE A 72 -9.37 -20.33 -7.08
C PHE A 72 -10.07 -20.30 -8.44
N ILE A 73 -9.88 -19.25 -9.22
CA ILE A 73 -10.44 -19.13 -10.57
C ILE A 73 -9.91 -20.24 -11.48
N VAL A 74 -8.61 -20.49 -11.46
CA VAL A 74 -7.99 -21.56 -12.28
C VAL A 74 -8.55 -22.93 -11.90
N LEU A 75 -8.62 -23.25 -10.60
CA LEU A 75 -9.17 -24.53 -10.14
C LEU A 75 -10.65 -24.70 -10.52
N PHE A 76 -11.44 -23.63 -10.43
CA PHE A 76 -12.83 -23.64 -10.84
C PHE A 76 -12.97 -23.93 -12.34
N LEU A 77 -12.21 -23.23 -13.19
CA LEU A 77 -12.20 -23.48 -14.64
C LEU A 77 -11.78 -24.91 -14.96
N LEU A 78 -10.70 -25.41 -14.35
CA LEU A 78 -10.24 -26.80 -14.55
C LEU A 78 -11.34 -27.81 -14.15
N SER A 79 -12.06 -27.57 -13.06
CA SER A 79 -13.17 -28.42 -12.63
C SER A 79 -14.35 -28.40 -13.62
N LEU A 80 -14.70 -27.22 -14.14
CA LEU A 80 -15.76 -27.06 -15.14
C LEU A 80 -15.39 -27.74 -16.46
N PHE A 81 -14.16 -27.54 -16.95
CA PHE A 81 -13.68 -28.17 -18.16
C PHE A 81 -13.58 -29.69 -17.99
N TYR A 82 -13.07 -30.17 -16.86
CA TYR A 82 -13.02 -31.60 -16.56
C TYR A 82 -14.43 -32.21 -16.55
N SER A 83 -15.40 -31.58 -15.89
CA SER A 83 -16.79 -32.06 -15.86
C SER A 83 -17.47 -32.03 -17.24
N THR A 84 -17.28 -30.94 -18.00
CA THR A 84 -17.88 -30.77 -19.33
C THR A 84 -17.30 -31.76 -20.33
N THR A 85 -15.97 -31.91 -20.35
CA THR A 85 -15.31 -32.89 -21.23
C THR A 85 -15.69 -34.32 -20.84
N VAL A 86 -15.67 -34.67 -19.55
CA VAL A 86 -16.10 -36.00 -19.08
C VAL A 86 -17.54 -36.29 -19.48
N THR A 87 -18.44 -35.30 -19.39
CA THR A 87 -19.84 -35.47 -19.83
C THR A 87 -19.95 -35.63 -21.34
N LEU A 88 -19.19 -34.88 -22.14
CA LEU A 88 -19.21 -35.02 -23.61
C LEU A 88 -18.60 -36.35 -24.09
N PHE A 89 -17.55 -36.84 -23.42
CA PHE A 89 -16.93 -38.14 -23.74
C PHE A 89 -17.74 -39.34 -23.22
N LYS A 90 -18.62 -39.17 -22.23
CA LYS A 90 -19.48 -40.25 -21.69
C LYS A 90 -20.83 -40.43 -22.40
N VAL A 91 -21.12 -39.66 -23.45
CA VAL A 91 -22.38 -39.76 -24.21
C VAL A 91 -22.12 -40.21 -25.67
N LYS A 92 -21.01 -40.94 -25.91
CA LYS A 92 -20.78 -41.69 -27.15
C LYS A 92 -20.59 -43.17 -26.86
#